data_AF-A0A562Q3M3-F1
#
_entry.id   AF-A0A562Q3M3-F1
#
_cell.length_a   1.000
_cell.length_b   1.000
_cell.length_c   1.000
_cell.angle_alpha   90.00
_cell.angle_beta   90.00
_cell.angle_gamma   90.00
#
_symmetry.space_group_name_H-M   'P 1'
#
loop_
_entity.id
_entity.type
_entity.pdbx_description
1 polymer ?
#
loop_
_entity_poly.entity_id
_entity_poly.type
_entity_poly.pdbx_seq_one_letter_code
_entity_poly.pdbx_strand_id
1 'polypeptide(L)'
;MDITDTAFDAANRRGAETKVAFPPAVAVRYDRRISRVVIALASGLEIAFSPRDVQGLEQAQPADLADARISPSGLGVHFPKLDADIYIPALLEGFLGSKRWMASQMGREGGKATTDAKAAAARANGKLGGRPKKLKAPEDA
;
A
#
# COMPACT_ATOMS: atom_id res chain seq x y z
N MET A 1 11.35 -4.12 -24.88
CA MET A 1 12.22 -3.96 -23.69
C MET A 1 12.69 -5.37 -23.35
N ASP A 2 13.80 -5.78 -23.95
CA ASP A 2 14.33 -7.14 -23.78
C ASP A 2 14.88 -7.31 -22.37
N ILE A 3 14.26 -8.19 -21.60
CA ILE A 3 14.75 -8.61 -20.29
C ILE A 3 15.99 -9.46 -20.57
N THR A 4 17.18 -8.96 -20.25
CA THR A 4 18.42 -9.71 -20.44
C THR A 4 18.48 -10.89 -19.48
N ASP A 5 19.04 -12.03 -19.90
CA ASP A 5 19.18 -13.23 -19.05
C ASP A 5 19.82 -12.92 -17.68
N THR A 6 20.75 -11.96 -17.66
CA THR A 6 21.38 -11.45 -16.43
C THR A 6 20.41 -10.80 -15.44
N ALA A 7 19.38 -10.10 -15.92
CA ALA A 7 18.36 -9.49 -15.08
C ALA A 7 17.41 -10.54 -14.49
N PHE A 8 17.11 -11.60 -15.25
CA PHE A 8 16.34 -12.74 -14.80
C PHE A 8 17.06 -13.50 -13.67
N ASP A 9 18.34 -13.80 -13.86
CA ASP A 9 19.15 -14.49 -12.85
C ASP A 9 19.30 -13.68 -11.55
N ALA A 10 19.50 -12.36 -11.66
CA ALA A 10 19.57 -11.48 -10.51
C ALA A 10 18.23 -11.38 -9.76
N ALA A 11 17.10 -11.41 -10.48
CA ALA A 11 15.78 -11.45 -9.86
C ALA A 11 15.54 -12.78 -9.10
N ASN A 12 15.92 -13.91 -9.69
CA ASN A 12 15.81 -15.22 -9.07
C ASN A 12 16.65 -15.33 -7.79
N ARG A 13 17.89 -14.82 -7.82
CA ARG A 13 18.79 -14.83 -6.67
C ARG A 13 18.22 -14.03 -5.49
N ARG A 14 17.77 -12.81 -5.75
CA ARG A 14 17.10 -11.98 -4.72
C ARG A 14 15.84 -12.67 -4.18
N GLY A 15 15.06 -13.31 -5.05
CA GLY A 15 13.90 -14.08 -4.65
C GLY A 15 14.24 -15.25 -3.71
N ALA A 16 15.33 -15.97 -3.99
CA ALA A 16 15.82 -17.05 -3.14
C ALA A 16 16.34 -16.54 -1.80
N GLU A 17 17.16 -15.48 -1.80
CA GLU A 17 17.68 -14.84 -0.58
C GLU A 17 16.54 -14.35 0.32
N THR A 18 15.50 -13.76 -0.27
CA THR A 18 14.35 -13.25 0.49
C THR A 18 13.53 -14.38 1.12
N LYS A 19 13.38 -15.52 0.43
CA LYS A 19 12.72 -16.71 1.01
C LYS A 19 13.48 -17.28 2.21
N VAL A 20 14.80 -17.13 2.25
CA VAL A 20 15.62 -17.55 3.39
C VAL A 20 15.52 -16.52 4.54
N ALA A 21 15.47 -15.23 4.21
CA ALA A 21 15.49 -14.16 5.20
C ALA A 21 14.16 -13.99 5.95
N PHE A 22 13.02 -14.29 5.32
CA PHE A 22 11.70 -14.03 5.91
C PHE A 22 10.91 -15.32 6.14
N PRO A 23 10.30 -15.50 7.32
CA PRO A 23 9.46 -16.66 7.58
C PRO A 23 8.19 -16.61 6.71
N PRO A 24 7.79 -17.73 6.07
CA PRO A 24 6.60 -17.76 5.22
C PRO A 24 5.33 -17.62 6.05
N ALA A 25 4.27 -17.06 5.45
CA ALA A 25 2.93 -17.14 5.99
C ALA A 25 2.41 -18.58 5.96
N VAL A 26 1.75 -18.96 7.05
CA VAL A 26 1.11 -20.26 7.23
C VAL A 26 -0.40 -20.14 7.38
N ALA A 27 -0.90 -18.98 7.80
CA ALA A 27 -2.33 -18.70 7.83
C ALA A 27 -2.60 -17.22 7.53
N VAL A 28 -3.75 -16.97 6.91
CA VAL A 28 -4.30 -15.62 6.75
C VAL A 28 -5.80 -15.67 7.02
N ARG A 29 -6.30 -14.66 7.74
CA ARG A 29 -7.73 -14.52 8.01
C ARG A 29 -8.10 -13.07 8.21
N TYR A 30 -9.35 -12.73 7.92
CA TYR A 30 -9.94 -11.48 8.37
C TYR A 30 -10.65 -11.69 9.70
N ASP A 31 -10.18 -11.01 10.75
CA ASP A 31 -10.82 -10.99 12.05
C ASP A 31 -11.86 -9.86 12.10
N ARG A 32 -13.13 -10.24 12.04
CA ARG A 32 -14.26 -9.29 12.08
C ARG A 32 -14.40 -8.58 13.43
N ARG A 33 -13.95 -9.19 14.53
CA ARG A 33 -14.10 -8.60 15.88
C ARG A 33 -13.24 -7.37 16.06
N ILE A 34 -12.02 -7.43 15.53
CA ILE A 34 -11.05 -6.32 15.58
C ILE A 34 -10.92 -5.56 14.26
N SER A 35 -11.64 -5.99 13.22
CA SER A 35 -11.60 -5.42 11.86
C SER A 35 -10.18 -5.40 11.26
N ARG A 36 -9.42 -6.49 11.44
CA ARG A 36 -8.03 -6.61 10.98
C ARG A 36 -7.85 -7.82 10.05
N VAL A 37 -6.97 -7.69 9.06
CA VAL A 37 -6.35 -8.86 8.44
C VAL A 37 -5.26 -9.34 9.38
N VAL A 38 -5.26 -10.63 9.70
CA VAL A 38 -4.27 -11.29 10.54
C VAL A 38 -3.53 -12.32 9.69
N ILE A 39 -2.21 -12.21 9.65
CA ILE A 39 -1.31 -13.13 8.97
C ILE A 39 -0.42 -13.79 10.02
N ALA A 40 -0.47 -15.11 10.11
CA ALA A 40 0.43 -15.89 10.96
C ALA A 40 1.62 -16.40 10.13
N LEU A 41 2.83 -16.22 10.66
CA LEU A 41 4.07 -16.66 10.04
C LEU A 41 4.56 -17.97 10.68
N ALA A 42 5.35 -18.75 9.94
CA ALA A 42 5.94 -20.00 10.44
C ALA A 42 6.86 -19.80 11.66
N SER A 43 7.34 -18.57 11.88
CA SER A 43 8.11 -18.21 13.08
C SER A 43 7.26 -18.10 14.35
N GLY A 44 5.93 -18.14 14.25
CA GLY A 44 5.00 -17.86 15.35
C GLY A 44 4.65 -16.37 15.50
N LEU A 45 5.25 -15.48 14.71
CA LEU A 45 4.88 -14.07 14.67
C LEU A 45 3.53 -13.89 13.95
N GLU A 46 2.63 -13.10 14.54
CA GLU A 46 1.40 -12.64 13.89
C GLU A 46 1.48 -11.16 13.53
N ILE A 47 1.08 -10.83 12.31
CA ILE A 47 0.93 -9.46 11.83
C ILE A 47 -0.56 -9.16 11.70
N ALA A 48 -1.01 -8.09 12.34
CA ALA A 48 -2.39 -7.62 12.23
C ALA A 48 -2.44 -6.16 11.75
N PHE A 49 -3.15 -5.90 10.66
CA PHE A 49 -3.29 -4.55 10.10
C PHE A 49 -4.74 -4.25 9.68
N SER A 50 -5.06 -2.96 9.61
CA SER A 50 -6.36 -2.52 9.08
C SER A 50 -6.31 -2.61 7.56
N PRO A 51 -7.31 -3.22 6.90
CA PRO A 51 -7.38 -3.21 5.43
C PRO A 51 -7.36 -1.78 4.86
N ARG A 52 -7.90 -0.81 5.61
CA ARG A 52 -8.01 0.59 5.16
C ARG A 52 -6.66 1.30 5.03
N ASP A 53 -5.65 0.81 5.73
CA ASP A 53 -4.30 1.41 5.76
C ASP A 53 -3.39 0.79 4.69
N VAL A 54 -3.90 -0.18 3.93
CA VAL A 54 -3.14 -0.94 2.95
C VAL A 54 -3.57 -0.59 1.53
N GLN A 55 -2.59 -0.33 0.68
CA GLN A 55 -2.84 -0.03 -0.73
C GLN A 55 -3.50 -1.24 -1.42
N GLY A 56 -4.63 -1.00 -2.10
CA GLY A 56 -5.43 -2.03 -2.77
C GLY A 56 -6.55 -2.62 -1.89
N LEU A 57 -6.56 -2.34 -0.59
CA LEU A 57 -7.58 -2.83 0.35
C LEU A 57 -8.39 -1.68 0.98
N GLU A 58 -8.19 -0.43 0.55
CA GLU A 58 -8.70 0.77 1.24
C GLU A 58 -10.23 0.79 1.37
N GLN A 59 -10.92 0.22 0.38
CA GLN A 59 -12.38 0.15 0.29
C GLN A 59 -12.94 -1.27 0.50
N ALA A 60 -12.09 -2.21 0.89
CA ALA A 60 -12.45 -3.62 1.04
C ALA A 60 -13.59 -3.81 2.04
N GLN A 61 -14.61 -4.56 1.65
CA GLN A 61 -15.63 -5.04 2.56
C GLN A 61 -15.18 -6.36 3.22
N PRO A 62 -15.72 -6.72 4.40
CA PRO A 62 -15.42 -7.99 5.05
C PRO A 62 -15.59 -9.24 4.17
N ALA A 63 -16.52 -9.20 3.21
CA ALA A 63 -16.77 -10.29 2.27
C ALA A 63 -15.66 -10.43 1.22
N ASP A 64 -14.94 -9.35 0.92
CA ASP A 64 -13.86 -9.31 -0.06
C ASP A 64 -12.56 -9.92 0.51
N LEU A 65 -12.42 -9.89 1.83
CA LEU A 65 -11.24 -10.35 2.58
C LEU A 65 -11.32 -11.81 3.03
N ALA A 66 -12.49 -12.45 2.86
CA ALA A 66 -12.74 -13.80 3.37
C ALA A 66 -11.95 -14.89 2.62
N ASP A 67 -11.71 -14.68 1.32
CA ASP A 67 -11.09 -15.68 0.43
C ASP A 67 -9.59 -15.41 0.19
N ALA A 68 -8.93 -14.78 1.16
CA ALA A 68 -7.50 -14.48 1.08
C ALA A 68 -6.67 -15.77 0.94
N ARG A 69 -5.69 -15.76 0.03
CA ARG A 69 -4.86 -16.93 -0.30
C ARG A 69 -3.39 -16.58 -0.08
N ILE A 70 -2.65 -17.46 0.57
CA ILE A 70 -1.20 -17.35 0.66
C ILE A 70 -0.60 -17.76 -0.69
N SER A 71 0.36 -16.99 -1.18
CA SER A 71 1.06 -17.30 -2.42
C SER A 71 1.91 -18.57 -2.27
N PRO A 72 2.24 -19.29 -3.37
CA PRO A 72 3.09 -20.48 -3.30
C PRO A 72 4.48 -20.24 -2.69
N SER A 73 4.97 -18.99 -2.72
CA SER A 73 6.24 -18.63 -2.08
C SER A 73 6.14 -18.47 -0.57
N GLY A 74 4.92 -18.35 -0.01
CA GLY A 74 4.67 -18.01 1.39
C GLY A 74 4.97 -16.55 1.73
N LEU A 75 5.45 -15.74 0.76
CA LEU A 75 5.85 -14.35 1.00
C LEU A 75 4.78 -13.33 0.60
N GLY A 76 3.62 -13.79 0.14
CA GLY A 76 2.53 -12.91 -0.24
C GLY A 76 1.15 -13.46 0.12
N VAL A 77 0.20 -12.55 0.18
CA VAL A 77 -1.22 -12.84 0.31
C VAL A 77 -1.96 -12.19 -0.84
N HIS A 78 -2.69 -13.00 -1.59
CA HIS A 78 -3.54 -12.59 -2.69
C HIS A 78 -5.01 -12.51 -2.22
N PHE A 79 -5.70 -11.44 -2.58
CA PHE A 79 -7.12 -11.22 -2.32
C PHE A 79 -7.91 -11.29 -3.64
N PRO A 80 -8.48 -12.45 -4.02
CA PRO A 80 -9.05 -12.66 -5.36
C PRO A 80 -10.15 -11.69 -5.75
N LYS A 81 -10.98 -11.26 -4.79
CA LYS A 81 -12.11 -10.35 -5.04
C LYS A 81 -11.68 -8.90 -5.29
N LEU A 82 -10.49 -8.55 -4.85
CA LEU A 82 -9.94 -7.19 -4.95
C LEU A 82 -8.84 -7.09 -6.00
N ASP A 83 -8.43 -8.24 -6.57
CA ASP A 83 -7.25 -8.35 -7.44
C ASP A 83 -6.02 -7.64 -6.83
N ALA A 84 -5.84 -7.87 -5.53
CA ALA A 84 -4.82 -7.19 -4.73
C ALA A 84 -3.86 -8.20 -4.11
N ASP A 85 -2.57 -7.89 -4.20
CA ASP A 85 -1.48 -8.68 -3.63
C ASP A 85 -0.74 -7.90 -2.56
N ILE A 86 -0.51 -8.57 -1.44
CA ILE A 86 0.24 -8.04 -0.31
C ILE A 86 1.54 -8.80 -0.18
N TYR A 87 2.65 -8.07 -0.15
CA TYR A 87 3.98 -8.63 0.03
C TYR A 87 4.41 -8.57 1.50
N ILE A 88 4.56 -9.72 2.14
CA ILE A 88 4.81 -9.84 3.58
C ILE A 88 6.13 -9.18 4.01
N PRO A 89 7.26 -9.34 3.29
CA PRO A 89 8.50 -8.65 3.66
C PRO A 89 8.33 -7.13 3.75
N ALA A 90 7.55 -6.52 2.85
CA ALA A 90 7.28 -5.08 2.92
C ALA A 90 6.48 -4.70 4.17
N LEU A 91 5.51 -5.52 4.58
CA LEU A 91 4.76 -5.30 5.83
C LEU A 91 5.67 -5.36 7.06
N LEU A 92 6.61 -6.32 7.09
CA LEU A 92 7.57 -6.45 8.18
C LEU A 92 8.55 -5.28 8.25
N GLU A 93 8.87 -4.67 7.11
CA GLU A 93 9.64 -3.42 7.02
C GLU A 93 8.81 -2.17 7.34
N GLY A 94 7.51 -2.31 7.63
CA GLY A 94 6.61 -1.21 7.99
C GLY A 94 5.92 -0.52 6.82
N PHE A 95 5.99 -1.09 5.61
CA PHE A 95 5.37 -0.54 4.41
C PHE A 95 4.02 -1.22 4.12
N LEU A 96 2.94 -0.45 4.18
CA LEU A 96 1.57 -0.91 3.89
C LEU A 96 1.16 -0.71 2.41
N GLY A 97 2.07 -0.20 1.58
CA GLY A 97 1.84 0.03 0.17
C GLY A 97 3.11 0.49 -0.51
N SER A 98 2.99 0.89 -1.78
CA SER A 98 4.14 1.43 -2.52
C SER A 98 4.64 2.73 -1.88
N LYS A 99 5.96 2.98 -1.96
CA LYS A 99 6.59 4.22 -1.45
C LYS A 99 5.89 5.48 -1.97
N ARG A 100 5.51 5.48 -3.25
CA ARG A 100 4.78 6.59 -3.90
C ARG A 100 3.39 6.77 -3.28
N TRP A 101 2.66 5.69 -3.04
CA TRP A 101 1.34 5.75 -2.43
C TRP A 101 1.41 6.25 -0.99
N MET A 102 2.34 5.76 -0.17
CA MET A 102 2.52 6.26 1.21
C MET A 102 2.91 7.73 1.24
N ALA A 103 3.81 8.17 0.36
CA ALA A 103 4.14 9.59 0.20
C ALA A 103 2.92 10.44 -0.18
N SER A 104 2.04 9.92 -1.04
CA SER A 104 0.79 10.60 -1.40
C SER A 104 -0.20 10.67 -0.24
N GLN A 105 -0.30 9.63 0.60
CA GLN A 105 -1.16 9.63 1.79
C GLN A 105 -0.65 10.65 2.82
N MET A 106 0.65 10.64 3.12
CA MET A 106 1.27 11.63 4.00
C MET A 106 1.11 13.06 3.48
N GLY A 107 1.31 13.27 2.17
CA GLY A 107 1.09 14.57 1.53
C GLY A 107 -0.37 15.02 1.61
N ARG A 108 -1.34 14.10 1.45
CA ARG A 108 -2.77 14.39 1.58
C ARG A 108 -3.14 14.74 3.01
N GLU A 109 -2.63 14.01 3.98
CA GLU A 109 -2.91 14.26 5.41
C GLU A 109 -2.28 15.58 5.88
N GLY A 110 -0.99 15.80 5.56
CA GLY A 110 -0.32 17.07 5.76
C GLY A 110 -1.00 18.21 5.00
N GLY A 111 -1.59 17.93 3.84
CA GLY A 111 -2.41 18.83 3.03
C GLY A 111 -3.75 19.22 3.65
N LYS A 112 -4.36 18.36 4.47
CA LYS A 112 -5.59 18.66 5.22
C LYS A 112 -5.37 19.46 6.49
N ALA A 113 -4.19 19.35 7.11
CA ALA A 113 -3.89 20.10 8.32
C ALA A 113 -4.08 21.61 8.10
N THR A 114 -4.85 22.28 8.94
CA THR A 114 -5.07 23.74 8.90
C THR A 114 -4.40 24.37 10.12
N THR A 115 -3.11 24.66 10.01
CA THR A 115 -2.34 25.35 11.06
C THR A 115 -2.07 26.80 10.67
N ASP A 116 -1.90 27.68 11.65
CA ASP A 116 -1.59 29.10 11.40
C ASP A 116 -0.31 29.27 10.58
N ALA A 117 0.72 28.47 10.89
CA ALA A 117 1.97 28.42 10.14
C ALA A 117 1.74 28.05 8.66
N LYS A 118 0.87 27.08 8.39
CA LYS A 118 0.56 26.66 7.03
C LYS A 118 -0.31 27.69 6.30
N ALA A 119 -1.23 28.36 7.00
CA ALA A 119 -2.00 29.47 6.43
C ALA A 119 -1.07 30.65 6.07
N ALA A 120 -0.11 30.98 6.93
CA ALA A 120 0.91 32.00 6.65
C ALA A 120 1.77 31.61 5.44
N ALA A 121 2.25 30.36 5.39
CA ALA A 121 3.02 29.84 4.25
C ALA A 121 2.20 29.85 2.93
N ALA A 122 0.92 29.46 2.97
CA ALA A 122 0.04 29.49 1.81
C ALA A 122 -0.17 30.92 1.27
N ARG A 123 -0.34 31.91 2.17
CA ARG A 123 -0.43 33.33 1.79
C ARG A 123 0.87 33.82 1.16
N ALA A 124 2.03 33.45 1.72
CA ALA A 124 3.33 33.80 1.16
C ALA A 124 3.53 33.19 -0.24
N ASN A 125 3.22 31.90 -0.40
CA ASN A 125 3.31 31.19 -1.67
C ASN A 125 2.32 31.73 -2.72
N GLY A 126 1.12 32.15 -2.30
CA GLY A 126 0.12 32.77 -3.19
C GLY A 126 0.61 34.06 -3.85
N LYS A 127 1.49 34.82 -3.19
CA LYS A 127 2.10 36.05 -3.75
C LYS A 127 3.05 35.78 -4.91
N LEU A 128 3.58 34.56 -5.02
CA LEU A 128 4.51 34.13 -6.07
C LEU A 128 3.81 33.57 -7.32
N GLY A 129 2.49 33.74 -7.44
CA GLY A 129 1.72 33.27 -8.60
C GLY A 129 1.09 31.90 -8.34
N GLY A 130 0.12 31.87 -7.42
CA GLY A 130 -0.63 30.65 -7.07
C GLY A 130 -1.31 29.95 -8.26
N ARG A 131 -1.99 28.82 -7.99
CA ARG A 131 -2.61 27.98 -9.02
C ARG A 131 -3.56 28.80 -9.91
N PRO A 132 -3.31 28.90 -11.23
CA PRO A 132 -4.16 29.68 -12.14
C PRO A 132 -5.60 29.15 -12.14
N LYS A 133 -6.57 30.07 -12.21
CA LYS A 133 -8.01 29.73 -12.25
C LYS A 133 -8.30 28.89 -13.51
N LYS A 134 -9.01 27.78 -13.34
CA LYS A 134 -9.54 26.98 -14.46
C LYS A 134 -10.66 27.80 -15.12
N LEU A 135 -10.44 28.26 -16.35
CA LEU A 135 -11.47 28.93 -17.15
C LEU A 135 -12.58 27.92 -17.47
N LYS A 136 -13.86 28.27 -17.22
CA LYS A 136 -14.99 27.51 -17.74
C LYS A 136 -15.04 27.72 -19.26
N ALA A 137 -15.12 26.65 -20.03
CA ALA A 137 -15.42 26.74 -21.46
C ALA A 137 -16.83 27.33 -21.63
N PRO A 138 -17.06 28.19 -22.63
CA PRO A 138 -18.39 28.71 -22.92
C PRO A 138 -19.32 27.57 -23.29
N GLU A 139 -20.53 27.62 -22.73
CA GLU A 139 -21.65 26.75 -23.05
C GLU A 139 -22.24 27.30 -24.36
N ASP A 140 -22.11 26.53 -25.44
CA ASP A 140 -22.61 26.90 -26.76
C ASP A 140 -24.15 27.04 -26.71
N ALA A 141 -24.63 28.16 -27.25
CA ALA A 141 -26.03 28.57 -27.34
C ALA A 141 -26.83 27.80 -28.40
#